data_AF-A0A4V6NIV2-F1
#
_entry.id   AF-A0A4V6NIV2-F1
#
_cell.length_a   1.000
_cell.length_b   1.000
_cell.length_c   1.000
_cell.angle_alpha   90.00
_cell.angle_beta   90.00
_cell.angle_gamma   90.00
#
_symmetry.space_group_name_H-M   'P 1'
#
loop_
_entity.id
_entity.type
_entity.pdbx_description
1 polymer ?
#
loop_
_entity_poly.entity_id
_entity_poly.type
_entity_poly.pdbx_seq_one_letter_code
_entity_poly.pdbx_strand_id
1 'polypeptide(L)' 'MTRATWSCPAWTLADRLAAFAADGLLEVVDPLRAALRFSLLISGANPSYRGESLTTDEITESVTTGVHAFLHGYAR' A
#
# COMPACT_ATOMS: atom_id res chain seq x y z
N MET A 1 14.56 24.87 2.89
CA MET A 1 14.88 23.44 3.06
C MET A 1 14.05 22.66 2.04
N THR A 2 14.58 22.52 0.84
CA THR A 2 13.88 21.97 -0.33
C THR A 2 13.98 20.45 -0.31
N ARG A 3 12.82 19.77 -0.27
CA ARG A 3 12.71 18.31 -0.29
C ARG A 3 13.37 17.79 -1.58
N ALA A 4 14.42 17.00 -1.45
CA ALA A 4 15.12 16.40 -2.59
C ALA A 4 14.13 15.63 -3.47
N THR A 5 14.22 15.82 -4.79
CA THR A 5 13.32 15.32 -5.84
C THR A 5 13.42 13.82 -6.13
N TRP A 6 13.94 13.03 -5.19
CA TRP A 6 13.90 11.57 -5.25
C TRP A 6 12.72 11.10 -4.40
N SER A 7 11.54 11.01 -5.00
CA SER A 7 10.36 10.50 -4.30
C SER A 7 10.54 9.02 -4.02
N CYS A 8 10.82 8.63 -2.76
CA CYS A 8 10.67 7.24 -2.35
C CYS A 8 9.22 6.81 -2.61
N PRO A 9 8.95 5.65 -3.23
CA PRO A 9 7.60 5.26 -3.65
C PRO A 9 6.58 5.23 -2.49
N ALA A 10 7.05 4.95 -1.27
CA ALA A 10 6.23 5.00 -0.07
C ALA A 10 5.69 6.41 0.26
N TRP A 11 6.39 7.48 -0.12
CA TRP A 11 5.93 8.85 0.12
C TRP A 11 4.80 9.27 -0.82
N THR A 12 4.88 8.89 -2.10
CA THR A 12 3.78 9.13 -3.05
C THR A 12 2.50 8.41 -2.62
N LEU A 13 2.63 7.17 -2.13
CA LEU A 13 1.49 6.42 -1.60
C LEU A 13 0.94 7.05 -0.32
N ALA A 14 1.81 7.48 0.61
CA ALA A 14 1.39 8.17 1.83
C ALA A 14 0.61 9.47 1.51
N ASP A 15 1.10 10.27 0.57
CA ASP A 15 0.44 11.50 0.11
C ASP A 15 -0.96 11.18 -0.45
N ARG A 16 -1.10 10.07 -1.21
CA ARG A 16 -2.40 9.65 -1.75
C ARG A 16 -3.38 9.20 -0.66
N LEU A 17 -2.92 8.43 0.31
CA LEU A 17 -3.74 7.97 1.44
C LEU A 17 -4.17 9.14 2.34
N ALA A 18 -3.28 10.12 2.54
CA ALA A 18 -3.62 11.35 3.26
C ALA A 18 -4.72 12.14 2.54
N ALA A 19 -4.67 12.24 1.21
CA ALA A 19 -5.73 12.88 0.44
C ALA A 19 -7.08 12.17 0.61
N PHE A 20 -7.12 10.84 0.56
CA PHE A 20 -8.35 10.09 0.81
C PHE A 20 -8.89 10.28 2.23
N ALA A 21 -8.02 10.41 3.23
CA ALA A 21 -8.44 10.70 4.59
C ALA A 21 -8.99 12.12 4.74
N ALA A 22 -8.40 13.10 4.03
CA ALA A 22 -8.93 14.47 3.97
C ALA A 22 -10.32 14.53 3.32
N ASP A 23 -10.57 13.67 2.32
CA ASP A 23 -11.88 13.50 1.69
C ASP A 23 -12.87 12.68 2.55
N GLY A 24 -12.44 12.18 3.71
CA GLY A 24 -13.27 11.38 4.62
C GLY A 24 -13.49 9.93 4.18
N LEU A 25 -12.81 9.47 3.13
CA LEU A 25 -12.93 8.12 2.59
C LEU A 25 -12.17 7.07 3.41
N LEU A 26 -11.11 7.49 4.10
CA LEU A 26 -10.29 6.63 4.96
C LEU A 26 -10.10 7.25 6.34
N GLU A 27 -9.94 6.40 7.35
CA GLU A 27 -9.48 6.78 8.68
C GLU A 27 -7.97 6.50 8.82
N VAL A 28 -7.13 7.50 8.52
CA VAL A 28 -5.66 7.36 8.53
C VAL A 28 -5.03 8.40 9.46
N VAL A 29 -4.45 7.93 10.57
CA VAL A 29 -3.75 8.77 11.57
C VAL A 29 -2.29 9.06 11.18
N ASP A 30 -1.62 8.06 10.59
CA ASP A 30 -0.22 8.14 10.15
C ASP A 30 -0.14 7.63 8.70
N PRO A 31 -0.13 8.53 7.70
CA PRO A 31 -0.16 8.15 6.28
C PRO A 31 1.05 7.36 5.83
N LEU A 32 2.24 7.62 6.39
CA LEU A 32 3.44 6.87 6.05
C LEU A 32 3.36 5.43 6.55
N ARG A 33 2.90 5.26 7.79
CA ARG A 33 2.68 3.93 8.37
C ARG A 33 1.58 3.16 7.62
N ALA A 34 0.51 3.84 7.21
CA ALA A 34 -0.55 3.25 6.40
C ALA A 34 -0.01 2.80 5.03
N ALA A 35 0.82 3.62 4.37
CA ALA A 35 1.44 3.27 3.10
C ALA A 35 2.32 2.03 3.20
N LEU A 36 3.16 1.92 4.25
CA LEU A 36 3.99 0.74 4.47
C LEU A 36 3.16 -0.53 4.69
N ARG A 37 2.07 -0.44 5.47
CA ARG A 37 1.14 -1.56 5.69
C ARG A 37 0.43 -1.97 4.41
N PHE A 38 -0.07 -1.00 3.65
CA PHE A 38 -0.68 -1.25 2.35
C PHE A 38 0.28 -1.98 1.42
N SER A 39 1.51 -1.46 1.26
CA SER A 39 2.54 -2.09 0.43
C SER A 39 2.82 -3.53 0.86
N LEU A 40 2.88 -3.82 2.16
CA LEU A 40 3.05 -5.18 2.66
C LEU A 40 1.87 -6.08 2.27
N LEU A 41 0.64 -5.62 2.46
CA LEU A 41 -0.58 -6.39 2.21
C LEU A 41 -0.78 -6.73 0.74
N ILE A 42 -0.43 -5.83 -0.18
CA ILE A 42 -0.57 -6.08 -1.63
C ILE A 42 0.62 -6.84 -2.23
N SER A 43 1.69 -7.03 -1.45
CA SER A 43 2.89 -7.73 -1.92
C SER A 43 2.69 -9.24 -1.77
N GLY A 44 2.35 -9.92 -2.86
CA GLY A 44 2.32 -11.39 -2.90
C GLY A 44 3.70 -12.04 -2.97
N ALA A 45 4.74 -11.31 -3.39
CA ALA A 45 6.08 -11.84 -3.59
C ALA A 45 7.00 -11.57 -2.39
N ASN A 46 7.66 -12.62 -1.88
CA ASN A 46 8.74 -12.49 -0.92
C ASN A 46 10.09 -12.46 -1.66
N PRO A 47 10.87 -11.35 -1.60
CA PRO A 47 12.16 -11.24 -2.29
C PRO A 47 13.20 -12.30 -1.88
N SER A 48 13.05 -12.89 -0.70
CA SER A 48 13.94 -13.95 -0.19
C SER A 48 13.52 -15.34 -0.67
N TYR A 49 12.29 -15.49 -1.17
CA TYR A 49 11.79 -16.75 -1.72
C TYR A 49 12.29 -16.91 -3.15
N ARG A 50 12.94 -18.05 -3.43
CA ARG A 50 13.55 -18.36 -4.73
C ARG A 50 12.76 -19.40 -5.53
N GLY A 51 11.50 -19.65 -5.14
CA GLY A 51 10.61 -20.55 -5.87
C GLY A 51 10.09 -19.94 -7.16
N GLU A 52 9.07 -20.57 -7.74
CA GLU A 52 8.45 -20.10 -8.97
C GLU A 52 7.88 -18.69 -8.83
N SER A 53 7.90 -17.95 -9.94
CA SER A 53 7.29 -16.62 -10.00
C SER A 53 5.77 -16.76 -9.95
N LEU A 54 5.10 -15.80 -9.31
CA LEU A 54 3.65 -15.75 -9.30
C LEU A 54 3.11 -15.58 -10.73
N THR A 55 2.06 -16.33 -11.02
CA THR A 55 1.21 -16.13 -12.19
C THR A 55 0.42 -14.83 -12.08
N THR A 56 -0.08 -14.34 -13.22
CA THR A 56 -0.94 -13.14 -13.24
C THR A 56 -2.18 -13.28 -12.36
N ASP A 57 -2.76 -14.49 -12.31
CA ASP A 57 -3.96 -14.76 -11.52
C ASP A 57 -3.64 -14.69 -10.01
N GLU A 58 -2.53 -15.28 -9.58
CA GLU A 58 -2.07 -15.21 -8.18
C GLU A 58 -1.69 -13.79 -7.76
N ILE A 59 -1.12 -12.99 -8.68
CA ILE A 59 -0.88 -11.56 -8.45
C ILE A 59 -2.21 -10.83 -8.24
N THR A 60 -3.19 -11.10 -9.09
CA THR A 60 -4.51 -10.47 -9.03
C THR A 60 -5.23 -10.80 -7.72
N GLU A 61 -5.19 -12.07 -7.32
CA GLU A 61 -5.74 -12.55 -6.06
C GLU A 61 -5.05 -11.88 -4.86
N SER A 62 -3.71 -11.84 -4.86
CA SER A 62 -2.92 -11.23 -3.79
C SER A 62 -3.23 -9.74 -3.62
N VAL A 63 -3.25 -8.99 -4.73
CA VAL A 63 -3.56 -7.55 -4.70
C VAL A 63 -4.98 -7.32 -4.22
N THR A 64 -5.96 -8.06 -4.74
CA THR A 64 -7.37 -7.93 -4.36
C THR A 64 -7.56 -8.19 -2.87
N THR A 65 -6.98 -9.28 -2.37
CA THR A 65 -7.06 -9.65 -0.95
C THR A 65 -6.37 -8.62 -0.07
N GLY A 66 -5.19 -8.13 -0.46
CA GLY A 66 -4.47 -7.09 0.27
C GLY A 66 -5.24 -5.77 0.38
N VAL A 67 -5.89 -5.35 -0.72
CA VAL A 67 -6.77 -4.17 -0.74
C VAL A 67 -7.97 -4.38 0.18
N HIS A 68 -8.64 -5.53 0.10
CA HIS A 68 -9.77 -5.85 0.99
C HIS A 68 -9.37 -5.80 2.47
N ALA A 69 -8.25 -6.43 2.82
CA ALA A 69 -7.73 -6.43 4.19
C ALA A 69 -7.38 -5.02 4.68
N PHE A 70 -6.79 -4.19 3.81
CA PHE A 70 -6.50 -2.80 4.14
C PHE A 70 -7.79 -2.01 4.39
N LEU A 71 -8.75 -2.08 3.48
CA LEU A 71 -10.01 -1.34 3.61
C LEU A 71 -10.81 -1.79 4.83
N HIS A 72 -10.75 -3.06 5.21
CA HIS A 72 -11.42 -3.55 6.42
C HIS A 72 -11.00 -2.81 7.70
N GLY A 73 -9.74 -2.36 7.78
CA GLY A 73 -9.23 -1.63 8.93
C GLY A 73 -9.20 -0.10 8.79
N TYR A 74 -9.36 0.42 7.57
CA TYR A 74 -9.09 1.84 7.25
C TYR A 74 -10.23 2.55 6.54
N ALA A 75 -11.24 1.86 6.02
CA ALA A 75 -12.39 2.50 5.38
C ALA A 75 -13.28 3.21 6.40
N ARG A 76 -13.95 4.27 5.95
CA ARG A 76 -15.04 4.94 6.67
C ARG A 76 -16.39 4.65 6.06
#